data_AF-A0A8B6EYU2-F1
#
_entry.id   AF-A0A8B6EYU2-F1
#
_cell.length_a   1.000
_cell.length_b   1.000
_cell.length_c   1.000
_cell.angle_alpha   90.00
_cell.angle_beta   90.00
_cell.angle_gamma   90.00
#
_symmetry.space_group_name_H-M   'P 1'
#
loop_
_entity.id
_entity.type
_entity.pdbx_description
1 polymer ?
#
loop_
_entity_poly.entity_id
_entity_poly.type
_entity_poly.pdbx_seq_one_letter_code
_entity_poly.pdbx_strand_id
1 'polypeptide(L)'
;MGHDTYNVPTPPNTGDHVKCGFPQASAVTLLTLGLLQYKDVYKASAQLDEMYDCIRWPLEWLLKCHTGENELYIQVGDGNLDHNFSGRPEDMTMARPSFKNTSDKPGSDVAGSDEYKDEMAVGAAVLYLATNNTQYFTDAESFHQHGNQWGQS
;
A
#
# COMPACT_ATOMS: atom_id res chain seq x y z
N MET A 1 -6.66 -46.70 0.29
CA MET A 1 -6.85 -45.88 1.51
C MET A 1 -5.71 -44.87 1.49
N GLY A 2 -5.83 -43.73 0.81
CA GLY A 2 -6.63 -42.57 1.18
C GLY A 2 -5.65 -41.48 1.65
N HIS A 3 -4.99 -40.81 0.70
CA HIS A 3 -4.14 -39.65 0.98
C HIS A 3 -5.05 -38.44 1.16
N ASP A 4 -5.33 -38.09 2.42
CA ASP A 4 -5.98 -36.82 2.74
C ASP A 4 -4.94 -35.69 2.64
N THR A 5 -4.92 -35.04 1.48
CA THR A 5 -4.29 -33.74 1.28
C THR A 5 -5.12 -32.68 1.99
N TYR A 6 -4.86 -32.46 3.27
CA TYR A 6 -5.23 -31.18 3.90
C TYR A 6 -4.31 -30.12 3.31
N ASN A 7 -4.78 -29.52 2.21
CA ASN A 7 -4.30 -28.27 1.67
C ASN A 7 -4.60 -27.18 2.69
N VAL A 8 -3.74 -27.05 3.69
CA VAL A 8 -3.80 -25.93 4.63
C VAL A 8 -3.39 -24.70 3.82
N PRO A 9 -4.26 -23.69 3.65
CA PRO A 9 -3.87 -22.45 2.99
C PRO A 9 -2.73 -21.86 3.82
N THR A 10 -1.53 -21.80 3.25
CA THR A 10 -0.46 -20.99 3.82
C THR A 10 -1.00 -19.57 3.94
N PRO A 11 -1.04 -18.98 5.15
CA PRO A 11 -1.55 -17.63 5.31
C PRO A 11 -0.71 -16.67 4.45
N PRO A 12 -1.32 -15.85 3.58
CA PRO A 12 -0.57 -14.96 2.71
C PRO A 12 -0.08 -13.75 3.52
N ASN A 13 1.18 -13.82 3.95
CA ASN A 13 2.13 -12.71 3.99
C ASN A 13 3.40 -13.20 4.69
N THR A 14 4.56 -12.76 4.19
CA THR A 14 5.93 -12.91 4.71
C THR A 14 6.76 -14.02 4.07
N GLY A 15 7.23 -13.75 2.85
CA GLY A 15 8.28 -14.54 2.17
C GLY A 15 8.14 -14.57 0.65
N ASP A 16 6.98 -14.17 0.14
CA ASP A 16 6.67 -14.03 -1.27
C ASP A 16 6.98 -12.63 -1.81
N HIS A 17 6.84 -12.47 -3.12
CA HIS A 17 7.15 -11.23 -3.83
C HIS A 17 5.90 -10.57 -4.41
N VAL A 18 4.69 -11.03 -4.07
CA VAL A 18 3.45 -10.37 -4.46
C VAL A 18 3.38 -9.00 -3.78
N LYS A 19 3.12 -7.96 -4.58
CA LYS A 19 2.86 -6.62 -4.02
C LYS A 19 1.37 -6.46 -3.80
N CYS A 20 0.98 -6.32 -2.55
CA CYS A 20 -0.42 -6.20 -2.13
C CYS A 20 -0.67 -4.78 -1.60
N GLY A 21 -1.53 -4.02 -2.28
CA GLY A 21 -1.77 -2.61 -1.98
C GLY A 21 -2.43 -2.38 -0.63
N PHE A 22 -3.40 -3.22 -0.24
CA PHE A 22 -4.12 -3.09 1.03
C PHE A 22 -3.20 -3.23 2.27
N PRO A 23 -2.45 -4.34 2.46
CA PRO A 23 -1.55 -4.45 3.60
C PRO A 23 -0.41 -3.42 3.55
N GLN A 24 0.00 -2.98 2.36
CA GLN A 24 0.98 -1.90 2.22
C GLN A 24 0.45 -0.54 2.68
N ALA A 25 -0.79 -0.18 2.31
CA ALA A 25 -1.45 1.04 2.76
C ALA A 25 -1.64 1.04 4.29
N SER A 26 -2.12 -0.08 4.86
CA SER A 26 -2.24 -0.24 6.31
C SER A 26 -0.90 -0.07 7.03
N ALA A 27 0.20 -0.62 6.50
CA ALA A 27 1.53 -0.46 7.06
C ALA A 27 2.00 1.02 7.02
N VAL A 28 1.77 1.73 5.92
CA VAL A 28 2.06 3.16 5.79
C VAL A 28 1.36 3.97 6.87
N THR A 29 0.07 3.68 7.12
CA THR A 29 -0.71 4.37 8.14
C THR A 29 -0.18 4.12 9.54
N LEU A 30 0.12 2.87 9.90
CA LEU A 30 0.66 2.56 11.21
C LEU A 30 2.03 3.20 11.45
N LEU A 31 2.92 3.19 10.43
CA LEU A 31 4.21 3.88 10.50
C LEU A 31 4.00 5.39 10.66
N THR A 32 3.07 5.97 9.92
CA THR A 32 2.78 7.40 9.95
C THR A 32 2.23 7.85 11.30
N LEU A 33 1.28 7.09 11.87
CA LEU A 33 0.76 7.33 13.22
C LEU A 33 1.86 7.19 14.29
N GLY A 34 2.72 6.18 14.16
CA GLY A 34 3.86 5.99 15.05
C GLY A 34 4.85 7.15 15.00
N LEU A 35 5.14 7.67 13.81
CA LEU A 35 5.97 8.84 13.61
C LEU A 35 5.34 10.10 14.20
N LEU A 36 4.03 10.31 14.02
CA LEU A 36 3.32 11.46 14.57
C LEU A 36 3.37 11.47 16.10
N GLN A 37 3.18 10.31 16.73
CA GLN A 37 3.16 10.17 18.19
C GLN A 37 4.55 10.23 18.83
N TYR A 38 5.58 9.69 18.18
CA TYR A 38 6.90 9.47 18.77
C TYR A 38 8.06 10.11 18.00
N LYS A 39 7.79 11.19 17.24
CA LYS A 39 8.80 11.87 16.41
C LYS A 39 10.11 12.19 17.15
N ASP A 40 10.00 12.65 18.39
CA ASP A 40 11.16 13.03 19.20
C ASP A 40 12.03 11.82 19.57
N VAL A 41 11.45 10.63 19.68
CA VAL A 41 12.18 9.38 19.91
C VAL A 41 12.93 8.95 18.64
N TYR A 42 12.31 9.05 17.47
CA TYR A 42 12.98 8.79 16.18
C TYR A 42 14.12 9.78 15.93
N LYS A 43 13.95 11.05 16.31
CA LYS A 43 15.04 12.05 16.30
C LYS A 43 16.17 11.69 17.25
N ALA A 44 15.85 11.39 18.50
CA ALA A 44 16.84 11.08 19.52
C ALA A 44 17.62 9.79 19.22
N SER A 45 16.99 8.83 18.52
CA SER A 45 17.63 7.60 18.07
C SER A 45 18.36 7.71 16.73
N ALA A 46 18.34 8.90 16.09
CA ALA A 46 18.88 9.09 14.73
C ALA A 46 18.30 8.08 13.72
N GLN A 47 16.99 7.80 13.82
CA GLN A 47 16.23 6.92 12.92
C GLN A 47 15.10 7.66 12.18
N LEU A 48 15.12 8.99 12.24
CA LEU A 48 14.06 9.81 11.65
C LEU A 48 14.06 9.71 10.12
N ASP A 49 15.23 9.73 9.50
CA ASP A 49 15.36 9.70 8.04
C ASP A 49 14.96 8.33 7.48
N GLU A 50 15.32 7.26 8.18
CA GLU A 50 14.92 5.88 7.89
C GLU A 50 13.42 5.70 8.03
N MET A 51 12.81 6.30 9.06
CA MET A 51 11.35 6.27 9.22
C MET A 51 10.65 7.02 8.08
N TYR A 52 11.19 8.16 7.65
CA TYR A 52 10.67 8.86 6.48
C TYR A 52 10.82 8.02 5.20
N ASP A 53 11.93 7.33 4.99
CA ASP A 53 12.12 6.45 3.84
C ASP A 53 11.17 5.23 3.86
N CYS A 54 10.95 4.63 5.04
CA CYS A 54 9.99 3.55 5.25
C CYS A 54 8.55 3.96 4.91
N ILE A 55 8.19 5.23 5.05
CA ILE A 55 6.89 5.78 4.64
C ILE A 55 6.91 6.18 3.16
N ARG A 56 7.97 6.86 2.72
CA ARG A 56 8.11 7.42 1.37
C ARG A 56 8.06 6.35 0.30
N TRP A 57 8.86 5.29 0.45
CA TRP A 57 8.99 4.26 -0.57
C TRP A 57 7.66 3.55 -0.90
N PRO A 58 6.91 3.02 0.08
CA PRO A 58 5.62 2.43 -0.20
C PRO A 58 4.57 3.45 -0.64
N LEU A 59 4.61 4.69 -0.16
CA LEU A 59 3.68 5.72 -0.60
C LEU A 59 3.89 6.11 -2.07
N GLU A 60 5.14 6.32 -2.50
CA GLU A 60 5.45 6.59 -3.90
C GLU A 60 4.96 5.47 -4.83
N TRP A 61 4.97 4.23 -4.36
CA TRP A 61 4.39 3.12 -5.12
C TRP A 61 2.86 3.20 -5.18
N LEU A 62 2.18 3.48 -4.06
CA LEU A 62 0.73 3.68 -4.03
C LEU A 62 0.29 4.84 -4.92
N LEU A 63 1.04 5.95 -4.93
CA LEU A 63 0.82 7.09 -5.81
C LEU A 63 0.88 6.69 -7.30
N LYS A 64 1.86 5.85 -7.67
CA LYS A 64 1.96 5.32 -9.05
C LYS A 64 0.85 4.33 -9.39
N CYS A 65 0.27 3.66 -8.38
CA CYS A 65 -0.85 2.76 -8.56
C CYS A 65 -2.19 3.49 -8.78
N HIS A 66 -2.31 4.74 -8.35
CA HIS A 66 -3.47 5.59 -8.61
C HIS A 66 -3.30 6.31 -9.96
N THR A 67 -3.71 5.65 -11.05
CA THR A 67 -3.50 6.15 -12.43
C THR A 67 -4.63 7.04 -12.95
N GLY A 68 -5.74 7.11 -12.22
CA GLY A 68 -6.86 8.00 -12.51
C GLY A 68 -7.85 8.01 -11.35
N GLU A 69 -8.81 8.94 -11.40
CA GLU A 69 -9.76 9.23 -10.31
C GLU A 69 -10.44 7.98 -9.73
N ASN A 70 -10.77 7.02 -10.60
CA ASN A 70 -11.40 5.75 -10.26
C ASN A 70 -10.62 4.55 -10.80
N GLU A 71 -9.29 4.66 -10.90
CA GLU A 71 -8.41 3.58 -11.35
C GLU A 71 -7.25 3.40 -10.36
N LEU A 72 -7.27 2.27 -9.64
CA LEU A 72 -6.26 1.93 -8.65
C LEU A 72 -5.73 0.52 -8.89
N TYR A 73 -4.42 0.39 -9.06
CA TYR A 73 -3.74 -0.90 -9.05
C TYR A 73 -3.56 -1.41 -7.63
N ILE A 74 -4.14 -2.56 -7.33
CA ILE A 74 -4.23 -3.10 -5.96
C ILE A 74 -3.29 -4.28 -5.73
N GLN A 75 -2.83 -4.93 -6.80
CA GLN A 75 -1.92 -6.06 -6.71
C GLN A 75 -1.02 -6.17 -7.93
N VAL A 76 0.25 -6.52 -7.71
CA VAL A 76 1.18 -6.89 -8.78
C VAL A 76 1.84 -8.22 -8.44
N GLY A 77 1.60 -9.21 -9.30
CA GLY A 77 2.01 -10.60 -9.10
C GLY A 77 0.80 -11.52 -8.92
N ASP A 78 0.91 -12.73 -9.46
CA ASP A 78 -0.05 -13.82 -9.23
C ASP A 78 0.46 -14.68 -8.07
N GLY A 79 -0.37 -14.87 -7.05
CA GLY A 79 0.04 -15.61 -5.85
C GLY A 79 0.46 -17.06 -6.14
N ASN A 80 -0.20 -17.75 -7.06
CA ASN A 80 0.15 -19.14 -7.36
C ASN A 80 1.50 -19.23 -8.09
N LEU A 81 1.76 -18.33 -9.04
CA LEU A 81 3.04 -18.31 -9.76
C LEU A 81 4.19 -17.87 -8.84
N ASP A 82 3.94 -16.89 -7.97
CA ASP A 82 4.93 -16.34 -7.05
C ASP A 82 5.28 -17.35 -5.95
N HIS A 83 4.29 -18.01 -5.35
CA HIS A 83 4.50 -19.00 -4.27
C HIS A 83 5.13 -20.31 -4.76
N ASN A 84 5.08 -20.58 -6.06
CA ASN A 84 5.77 -21.71 -6.68
C ASN A 84 7.24 -21.43 -7.00
N PHE A 85 7.73 -20.23 -6.70
CA PHE A 85 9.14 -19.85 -6.88
C PHE A 85 9.78 -19.55 -5.53
N SER A 86 10.80 -20.35 -5.18
CA SER A 86 11.63 -20.11 -4.00
C SER A 86 13.03 -19.70 -4.45
N GLY A 87 13.26 -18.39 -4.57
CA GLY A 87 14.50 -17.81 -5.05
C GLY A 87 14.57 -16.32 -4.77
N ARG A 88 15.62 -15.67 -5.27
CA ARG A 88 15.78 -14.23 -5.11
C ARG A 88 14.79 -13.47 -6.01
N PRO A 89 14.25 -12.32 -5.57
CA PRO A 89 13.35 -11.52 -6.40
C PRO A 89 13.99 -11.10 -7.73
N GLU A 90 15.31 -10.91 -7.79
CA GLU A 90 16.03 -10.53 -9.01
C GLU A 90 16.05 -11.64 -10.08
N ASP A 91 15.84 -12.89 -9.68
CA ASP A 91 15.88 -14.07 -10.55
C ASP A 91 14.47 -14.53 -11.01
N MET A 92 13.43 -13.75 -10.72
CA MET A 92 12.05 -14.05 -11.11
C MET A 92 11.85 -13.94 -12.63
N THR A 93 11.43 -15.04 -13.26
CA THR A 93 11.13 -15.10 -14.71
C THR A 93 9.66 -15.33 -15.04
N MET A 94 8.81 -15.58 -14.02
CA MET A 94 7.38 -15.78 -14.21
C MET A 94 6.65 -14.49 -14.58
N ALA A 95 5.48 -14.63 -15.19
CA ALA A 95 4.60 -13.49 -15.44
C ALA A 95 4.13 -12.86 -14.12
N ARG A 96 4.19 -11.54 -14.03
CA ARG A 96 3.72 -10.75 -12.88
C ARG A 96 2.60 -9.81 -13.32
N PRO A 97 1.36 -10.32 -13.46
CA PRO A 97 0.24 -9.50 -13.89
C PRO A 97 -0.09 -8.40 -12.87
N SER A 98 -0.60 -7.28 -13.37
CA SER A 98 -1.10 -6.17 -12.55
C SER A 98 -2.62 -6.23 -12.50
N PHE A 99 -3.18 -6.17 -11.29
CA PHE A 99 -4.61 -6.17 -11.04
C PHE A 99 -5.03 -4.78 -10.56
N LYS A 100 -6.12 -4.28 -11.14
CA LYS A 100 -6.67 -2.96 -10.84
C LYS A 100 -8.15 -3.02 -10.55
N ASN A 101 -8.60 -2.13 -9.68
CA ASN A 101 -10.00 -1.81 -9.49
C ASN A 101 -10.35 -0.62 -10.38
N THR A 102 -11.52 -0.73 -11.01
CA THR A 102 -12.13 0.34 -11.81
C THR A 102 -13.58 0.49 -11.40
N SER A 103 -14.25 1.59 -11.80
CA SER A 103 -15.69 1.78 -11.55
C SER A 103 -16.55 0.60 -12.05
N ASP A 104 -16.14 -0.07 -13.12
CA ASP A 104 -16.83 -1.23 -13.70
C ASP A 104 -16.51 -2.56 -12.98
N LYS A 105 -15.46 -2.59 -12.16
CA LYS A 105 -15.01 -3.74 -11.36
C LYS A 105 -14.62 -3.26 -9.96
N PRO A 106 -15.61 -2.85 -9.14
CA PRO A 106 -15.33 -2.38 -7.79
C PRO A 106 -14.85 -3.58 -6.95
N GLY A 107 -13.60 -3.57 -6.51
CA GLY A 107 -13.17 -4.44 -5.42
C GLY A 107 -13.68 -3.84 -4.12
N SER A 108 -14.85 -4.28 -3.66
CA SER A 108 -15.55 -3.76 -2.47
C SER A 108 -14.66 -3.67 -1.23
N ASP A 109 -13.67 -4.55 -1.12
CA ASP A 109 -12.83 -4.67 0.08
C ASP A 109 -11.49 -3.90 -0.04
N VAL A 110 -11.16 -3.37 -1.24
CA VAL A 110 -9.85 -2.72 -1.51
C VAL A 110 -9.95 -1.37 -2.22
N ALA A 111 -11.03 -1.09 -2.94
CA ALA A 111 -11.32 0.22 -3.54
C ALA A 111 -12.72 0.76 -3.21
N GLY A 112 -13.51 0.02 -2.42
CA GLY A 112 -14.85 0.41 -2.01
C GLY A 112 -14.89 1.46 -0.89
N SER A 113 -13.75 1.84 -0.34
CA SER A 113 -13.69 2.74 0.80
C SER A 113 -12.81 3.96 0.51
N ASP A 114 -13.29 5.11 0.98
CA ASP A 114 -12.52 6.34 1.12
C ASP A 114 -11.24 6.14 1.97
N GLU A 115 -11.15 5.02 2.70
CA GLU A 115 -10.04 4.59 3.56
C GLU A 115 -8.68 4.68 2.82
N TYR A 116 -8.52 4.04 1.65
CA TYR A 116 -7.21 4.05 0.96
C TYR A 116 -6.73 5.46 0.57
N LYS A 117 -7.66 6.37 0.25
CA LYS A 117 -7.35 7.77 -0.07
C LYS A 117 -6.97 8.52 1.20
N ASP A 118 -7.64 8.27 2.32
CA ASP A 118 -7.28 8.85 3.61
C ASP A 118 -5.85 8.44 4.02
N GLU A 119 -5.49 7.17 3.82
CA GLU A 119 -4.14 6.68 4.08
C GLU A 119 -3.08 7.35 3.19
N MET A 120 -3.38 7.52 1.89
CA MET A 120 -2.49 8.23 0.96
C MET A 120 -2.38 9.72 1.31
N ALA A 121 -3.47 10.37 1.70
CA ALA A 121 -3.50 11.78 2.10
C ALA A 121 -2.63 12.02 3.34
N VAL A 122 -2.79 11.19 4.37
CA VAL A 122 -2.04 11.31 5.63
C VAL A 122 -0.55 11.03 5.40
N GLY A 123 -0.21 10.00 4.63
CA GLY A 123 1.17 9.70 4.25
C GLY A 123 1.82 10.85 3.49
N ALA A 124 1.13 11.41 2.49
CA ALA A 124 1.64 12.50 1.67
C ALA A 124 1.80 13.79 2.48
N ALA A 125 0.85 14.12 3.36
CA ALA A 125 0.96 15.26 4.26
C ALA A 125 2.16 15.15 5.20
N VAL A 126 2.45 13.97 5.73
CA VAL A 126 3.61 13.75 6.61
C VAL A 126 4.93 13.84 5.84
N LEU A 127 4.99 13.37 4.59
CA LEU A 127 6.16 13.59 3.74
C LEU A 127 6.37 15.05 3.37
N TYR A 128 5.29 15.82 3.17
CA TYR A 128 5.40 17.27 3.01
C TYR A 128 6.02 17.92 4.25
N LEU A 129 5.54 17.57 5.45
CA LEU A 129 6.11 18.08 6.72
C LEU A 129 7.56 17.65 6.95
N ALA A 130 7.98 16.53 6.37
CA ALA A 130 9.33 15.99 6.49
C ALA A 130 10.32 16.65 5.51
N THR A 131 9.90 16.78 4.25
CA THR A 131 10.78 17.12 3.12
C THR A 131 10.61 18.56 2.64
N ASN A 132 9.53 19.23 3.07
CA ASN A 132 9.08 20.52 2.56
C ASN A 132 8.85 20.53 1.03
N ASN A 133 8.68 19.36 0.40
CA ASN A 133 8.40 19.22 -1.03
C ASN A 133 6.91 19.43 -1.30
N THR A 134 6.60 20.49 -2.03
CA THR A 134 5.22 20.91 -2.35
C THR A 134 4.46 19.89 -3.19
N GLN A 135 5.14 18.98 -3.91
CA GLN A 135 4.46 17.92 -4.65
C GLN A 135 3.63 17.04 -3.72
N TYR A 136 4.19 16.66 -2.55
CA TYR A 136 3.47 15.84 -1.58
C TYR A 136 2.29 16.58 -0.94
N PHE A 137 2.36 17.91 -0.88
CA PHE A 137 1.22 18.71 -0.45
C PHE A 137 0.07 18.65 -1.47
N THR A 138 0.38 18.82 -2.75
CA THR A 138 -0.59 18.68 -3.84
C THR A 138 -1.19 17.28 -3.90
N ASP A 139 -0.36 16.25 -3.74
CA ASP A 139 -0.82 14.86 -3.70
C ASP A 139 -1.78 14.66 -2.51
N ALA A 140 -1.44 15.14 -1.31
CA ALA A 140 -2.31 15.04 -0.14
C ALA A 140 -3.66 15.74 -0.33
N GLU A 141 -3.68 16.94 -0.94
CA GLU A 141 -4.92 17.66 -1.25
C GLU A 141 -5.79 16.89 -2.26
N SER A 142 -5.18 16.26 -3.27
CA SER A 142 -5.88 15.49 -4.28
C SER A 142 -6.62 14.27 -3.69
N PHE A 143 -6.06 13.65 -2.64
CA PHE A 143 -6.71 12.53 -1.97
C PHE A 143 -7.76 12.98 -0.95
N HIS A 144 -7.54 14.14 -0.31
CA HIS A 144 -8.44 14.66 0.73
C HIS A 144 -9.76 15.24 0.20
N GLN A 145 -9.76 15.91 -0.96
CA GLN A 145 -10.94 16.67 -1.43
C GLN A 145 -12.12 15.82 -1.93
N HIS A 146 -12.03 14.49 -1.90
CA HIS A 146 -13.08 13.61 -2.43
C HIS A 146 -13.93 12.87 -1.37
N GLY A 147 -13.75 13.15 -0.07
CA GLY A 147 -14.55 12.59 1.02
C GLY A 147 -15.99 13.14 1.14
N ASN A 148 -16.63 13.56 0.03
CA ASN A 148 -18.00 14.03 0.02
C ASN A 148 -18.89 13.19 -0.91
N GLN A 149 -19.75 12.37 -0.29
CA GLN A 149 -21.12 11.97 -0.70
C GLN A 149 -21.47 10.50 -1.01
N TRP A 150 -20.86 9.47 -0.40
CA TRP A 150 -21.44 8.11 -0.52
C TRP A 150 -21.42 7.32 0.80
N GLY A 151 -22.38 7.63 1.68
CA GLY A 151 -22.54 6.91 2.96
C GLY A 151 -23.68 7.37 3.89
N GLN A 152 -24.56 8.27 3.45
CA GLN A 152 -25.85 8.51 4.11
C GLN A 152 -26.99 8.23 3.12
N SER A 153 -27.44 6.98 3.10
CA SER A 153 -28.81 6.60 2.76
C SER A 153 -29.16 5.29 3.45
#